data_AF-A0AA37IIJ2-F1
#
_entry.id   AF-A0AA37IIJ2-F1
#
_cell.length_a   1.000
_cell.length_b   1.000
_cell.length_c   1.000
_cell.angle_alpha   90.00
_cell.angle_beta   90.00
_cell.angle_gamma   90.00
#
_symmetry.space_group_name_H-M   'P 1'
#
loop_
_entity.id
_entity.type
_entity.pdbx_description
1 polymer ?
#
loop_
_entity_poly.entity_id
_entity_poly.type
_entity_poly.pdbx_seq_one_letter_code
_entity_poly.pdbx_strand_id
1 'polypeptide(L)'
;MTKNIYISSIARIFRLRRTASPGRLSTLLSFTVVFMLAACGGGSSDGGGGATTTGDSQSSPSAASSPAEGGASAPLAASSPAPASGAASTALSVIAPSGSVFYGMNGHVNAAGPYTTSTPEQQLAQLKDLGVTLYRSDVSTVAGAQKLASVAQMMAQSGVTVYPVLLQQLNFPDENSAYQASYTLAQQIVNVQHYAYYEVTNELAPECLVGWVDGVNSTDYKNDCFQIARGVIRGLIAGIKSVDPAGKIVIGGNTWMHLGLDVMLANGTQPDGTSGHPAITWDITAWHWYSEQGDITHACGTLCYNVIGTLQSLGKPIWINEVGMRPNFPGTADQAATFMANNMMGALLAIAPQYNIQSLQVYELYDDPPKGQGPYGIMLNDGVTKKPTYTAVKNFIATNPR
;
A
#
# COMPACT_ATOMS: atom_id res chain seq x y z
N MET A 1 8.10 -24.72 24.67
CA MET A 1 8.70 -23.45 25.12
C MET A 1 8.51 -22.43 24.01
N THR A 2 7.45 -21.64 24.14
CA THR A 2 6.93 -20.67 23.17
C THR A 2 7.80 -19.42 23.16
N LYS A 3 8.44 -19.10 22.02
CA LYS A 3 9.15 -17.82 21.81
C LYS A 3 8.21 -16.87 21.07
N ASN A 4 7.91 -15.75 21.73
CA ASN A 4 7.18 -14.60 21.19
C ASN A 4 7.97 -13.99 20.01
N ILE A 5 7.36 -14.00 18.82
CA ILE A 5 7.79 -13.23 17.66
C ILE A 5 7.02 -11.91 17.72
N TYR A 6 7.72 -10.82 18.06
CA TYR A 6 7.18 -9.47 17.98
C TYR A 6 7.34 -8.96 16.55
N ILE A 7 6.23 -8.87 15.80
CA ILE A 7 6.14 -8.06 14.58
C ILE A 7 5.32 -6.83 14.98
N SER A 8 5.95 -5.66 15.00
CA SER A 8 5.29 -4.39 15.33
C SER A 8 4.96 -3.67 14.02
N SER A 9 3.75 -3.88 13.51
CA SER A 9 3.10 -2.92 12.62
C SER A 9 2.59 -1.74 13.45
N ILE A 10 2.56 -0.54 12.86
CA ILE A 10 2.06 0.76 13.35
C ILE A 10 3.15 1.74 13.83
N ALA A 11 3.39 2.81 13.04
CA ALA A 11 3.61 4.16 13.58
C ALA A 11 3.56 5.27 12.50
N ARG A 12 2.38 5.85 12.26
CA ARG A 12 2.11 7.29 11.95
C ARG A 12 0.70 7.55 12.50
N ILE A 13 0.32 8.62 13.23
CA ILE A 13 0.49 10.08 13.10
C ILE A 13 0.20 10.73 14.49
N PHE A 14 0.91 11.81 14.90
CA PHE A 14 0.35 13.15 15.23
C PHE A 14 1.41 14.12 15.80
N ARG A 15 1.52 15.29 15.16
CA ARG A 15 2.14 16.51 15.68
C ARG A 15 1.11 17.28 16.51
N LEU A 16 1.48 17.67 17.73
CA LEU A 16 1.04 18.93 18.33
C LEU A 16 2.23 19.59 19.05
N ARG A 17 2.46 20.87 18.71
CA ARG A 17 3.42 21.76 19.40
C ARG A 17 2.79 22.26 20.71
N ARG A 18 3.56 22.25 21.81
CA ARG A 18 3.74 23.42 22.70
C ARG A 18 4.87 23.23 23.73
N THR A 19 5.93 24.03 23.54
CA THR A 19 6.70 24.84 24.51
C THR A 19 7.25 24.25 25.83
N ALA A 20 8.59 24.28 25.92
CA ALA A 20 9.47 24.69 27.03
C ALA A 20 9.55 23.86 28.34
N SER A 21 10.81 23.63 28.75
CA SER A 21 11.33 22.98 29.97
C SER A 21 11.75 24.04 31.02
N PRO A 22 12.41 23.74 32.17
CA PRO A 22 12.26 22.69 33.21
C PRO A 22 12.09 23.29 34.64
N GLY A 23 11.78 22.49 35.67
CA GLY A 23 11.97 22.95 37.06
C GLY A 23 11.47 22.05 38.21
N ARG A 24 12.43 21.34 38.84
CA ARG A 24 12.63 21.03 40.27
C ARG A 24 11.46 20.62 41.21
N LEU A 25 11.62 19.40 41.75
CA LEU A 25 11.68 18.98 43.17
C LEU A 25 10.67 19.52 44.23
N SER A 26 9.92 18.54 44.79
CA SER A 26 9.67 18.27 46.23
C SER A 26 8.80 19.24 47.08
N THR A 27 7.67 18.75 47.63
CA THR A 27 7.51 18.20 49.02
C THR A 27 6.10 18.44 49.62
N LEU A 28 5.65 17.47 50.45
CA LEU A 28 4.77 17.54 51.65
C LEU A 28 3.23 17.38 51.57
N LEU A 29 2.80 16.21 52.10
CA LEU A 29 1.82 15.92 53.15
C LEU A 29 0.31 16.24 53.00
N SER A 30 -0.44 15.13 52.87
CA SER A 30 -1.52 14.62 53.75
C SER A 30 -2.40 15.59 54.54
N PHE A 31 -3.73 15.46 54.39
CA PHE A 31 -4.67 15.26 55.52
C PHE A 31 -5.99 14.63 55.02
N THR A 32 -6.39 13.57 55.72
CA THR A 32 -7.66 12.85 55.61
C THR A 32 -8.69 13.49 56.54
N VAL A 33 -9.94 13.64 56.11
CA VAL A 33 -11.13 13.75 57.00
C VAL A 33 -12.27 12.93 56.40
N VAL A 34 -12.87 12.09 57.25
CA VAL A 34 -14.03 11.22 57.04
C VAL A 34 -15.22 11.79 57.82
N PHE A 35 -16.45 11.71 57.29
CA PHE A 35 -17.76 11.45 57.96
C PHE A 35 -18.84 11.32 56.84
N MET A 36 -19.34 10.12 56.50
CA MET A 36 -20.55 9.41 56.99
C MET A 36 -21.94 9.99 56.60
N LEU A 37 -22.62 9.23 55.72
CA LEU A 37 -24.02 8.73 55.70
C LEU A 37 -25.27 9.63 55.91
N ALA A 38 -26.22 9.53 54.95
CA ALA A 38 -27.67 9.19 55.07
C ALA A 38 -28.42 9.65 53.78
N ALA A 39 -28.94 8.79 52.90
CA ALA A 39 -30.20 8.00 52.93
C ALA A 39 -31.48 8.76 52.50
N CYS A 40 -32.10 8.26 51.41
CA CYS A 40 -33.54 8.23 51.01
C CYS A 40 -33.58 7.89 49.50
N GLY A 41 -34.28 6.90 48.93
CA GLY A 41 -35.35 6.02 49.42
C GLY A 41 -36.63 6.21 48.58
N GLY A 42 -37.05 5.17 47.83
CA GLY A 42 -38.41 4.98 47.27
C GLY A 42 -38.52 5.03 45.73
N GLY A 43 -39.12 4.11 44.98
CA GLY A 43 -39.92 2.91 45.31
C GLY A 43 -41.37 2.99 44.79
N SER A 44 -41.59 2.46 43.59
CA SER A 44 -42.75 1.75 43.00
C SER A 44 -44.23 2.21 43.07
N SER A 45 -44.89 1.92 41.91
CA SER A 45 -46.24 1.35 41.65
C SER A 45 -47.53 2.16 41.87
N ASP A 46 -48.33 2.28 40.79
CA ASP A 46 -49.72 1.78 40.60
C ASP A 46 -50.26 2.33 39.24
N GLY A 47 -51.07 1.68 38.40
CA GLY A 47 -51.84 0.45 38.52
C GLY A 47 -53.34 0.68 38.21
N GLY A 48 -53.77 0.50 36.95
CA GLY A 48 -55.17 0.28 36.52
C GLY A 48 -56.08 1.52 36.44
N GLY A 49 -57.08 1.63 35.55
CA GLY A 49 -57.69 0.76 34.55
C GLY A 49 -58.99 1.44 34.06
N GLY A 50 -59.43 1.17 32.82
CA GLY A 50 -60.71 1.68 32.31
C GLY A 50 -60.91 1.43 30.82
N ALA A 51 -61.78 0.47 30.49
CA ALA A 51 -62.22 0.05 29.16
C ALA A 51 -63.05 1.15 28.44
N THR A 52 -63.43 1.10 27.15
CA THR A 52 -64.07 0.00 26.38
C THR A 52 -64.29 0.45 24.91
N THR A 53 -64.39 -0.54 23.99
CA THR A 53 -65.21 -0.60 22.74
C THR A 53 -64.81 0.29 21.53
N THR A 54 -64.86 -0.09 20.24
CA THR A 54 -65.33 -1.25 19.45
C THR A 54 -65.00 -1.01 17.95
N GLY A 55 -64.88 -2.08 17.15
CA GLY A 55 -65.10 -2.13 15.69
C GLY A 55 -63.82 -2.32 14.85
N ASP A 56 -63.47 -3.52 14.35
CA ASP A 56 -64.01 -4.22 13.15
C ASP A 56 -63.99 -3.33 11.88
N SER A 57 -63.54 -3.72 10.68
CA SER A 57 -63.17 -5.01 10.09
C SER A 57 -62.52 -4.80 8.70
N GLN A 58 -61.61 -5.71 8.35
CA GLN A 58 -61.48 -6.44 7.07
C GLN A 58 -61.20 -5.78 5.70
N SER A 59 -60.27 -6.46 5.00
CA SER A 59 -60.34 -7.00 3.62
C SER A 59 -59.86 -6.18 2.41
N SER A 60 -58.74 -6.64 1.82
CA SER A 60 -58.49 -6.77 0.37
C SER A 60 -59.46 -7.82 -0.25
N PRO A 61 -59.56 -8.10 -1.58
CA PRO A 61 -58.67 -7.78 -2.74
C PRO A 61 -59.39 -7.47 -4.09
N SER A 62 -58.65 -7.30 -5.20
CA SER A 62 -58.83 -7.97 -6.52
C SER A 62 -58.53 -7.13 -7.79
N ALA A 63 -57.48 -7.58 -8.49
CA ALA A 63 -57.29 -7.87 -9.93
C ALA A 63 -58.14 -7.25 -11.08
N ALA A 64 -57.39 -6.84 -12.14
CA ALA A 64 -57.41 -7.33 -13.53
C ALA A 64 -57.85 -6.41 -14.72
N SER A 65 -56.94 -6.38 -15.71
CA SER A 65 -57.11 -6.45 -17.19
C SER A 65 -57.18 -5.17 -18.09
N SER A 66 -56.33 -5.24 -19.13
CA SER A 66 -55.92 -4.34 -20.25
C SER A 66 -56.99 -4.10 -21.34
N PRO A 67 -56.70 -3.63 -22.59
CA PRO A 67 -55.53 -2.95 -23.22
C PRO A 67 -55.88 -1.73 -24.13
N ALA A 68 -54.89 -0.97 -24.64
CA ALA A 68 -54.96 -0.31 -25.96
C ALA A 68 -53.58 0.23 -26.43
N GLU A 69 -53.34 0.05 -27.73
CA GLU A 69 -52.16 0.40 -28.52
C GLU A 69 -51.99 1.91 -28.77
N GLY A 70 -50.76 2.34 -29.07
CA GLY A 70 -50.47 3.67 -29.59
C GLY A 70 -48.96 3.93 -29.70
N GLY A 71 -48.37 3.55 -30.84
CA GLY A 71 -46.96 3.82 -31.13
C GLY A 71 -46.67 5.30 -31.39
N ALA A 72 -45.50 5.77 -30.96
CA ALA A 72 -44.72 6.81 -31.64
C ALA A 72 -43.34 6.97 -30.97
N SER A 73 -42.30 6.76 -31.79
CA SER A 73 -41.02 7.49 -31.81
C SER A 73 -40.10 7.42 -30.58
N ALA A 74 -39.08 6.56 -30.71
CA ALA A 74 -37.83 6.66 -29.95
C ALA A 74 -37.18 8.04 -30.14
N PRO A 75 -36.62 8.67 -29.09
CA PRO A 75 -35.82 9.87 -29.26
C PRO A 75 -34.49 9.51 -29.93
N LEU A 76 -34.23 10.17 -31.06
CA LEU A 76 -32.98 10.15 -31.79
C LEU A 76 -31.82 10.47 -30.83
N ALA A 77 -30.79 9.62 -30.88
CA ALA A 77 -29.50 9.86 -30.26
C ALA A 77 -28.98 11.23 -30.73
N ALA A 78 -28.79 12.15 -29.79
CA ALA A 78 -28.08 13.39 -30.04
C ALA A 78 -26.63 13.04 -30.39
N SER A 79 -26.28 13.22 -31.67
CA SER A 79 -24.92 13.16 -32.16
C SER A 79 -24.05 14.12 -31.37
N SER A 80 -23.04 13.58 -30.69
CA SER A 80 -22.01 14.34 -29.98
C SER A 80 -21.40 15.39 -30.91
N PRO A 81 -21.22 16.65 -30.46
CA PRO A 81 -20.43 17.60 -31.22
C PRO A 81 -18.99 17.08 -31.34
N ALA A 82 -18.47 17.09 -32.57
CA ALA A 82 -17.07 16.77 -32.85
C ALA A 82 -16.16 17.60 -31.93
N PRO A 83 -15.12 17.01 -31.32
CA PRO A 83 -14.19 17.78 -30.50
C PRO A 83 -13.56 18.84 -31.39
N ALA A 84 -13.71 20.10 -30.97
CA ALA A 84 -12.96 21.21 -31.53
C ALA A 84 -11.47 20.83 -31.53
N SER A 85 -10.83 20.97 -32.69
CA SER A 85 -9.39 20.86 -32.85
C SER A 85 -8.72 22.00 -32.05
N GLY A 86 -8.63 21.81 -30.74
CA GLY A 86 -7.91 22.64 -29.81
C GLY A 86 -6.52 22.09 -29.61
N ALA A 87 -5.53 22.99 -29.65
CA ALA A 87 -4.11 22.82 -29.35
C ALA A 87 -3.69 21.42 -28.88
N ALA A 88 -2.80 20.78 -29.64
CA ALA A 88 -2.06 19.61 -29.17
C ALA A 88 -1.54 19.92 -27.76
N SER A 89 -2.11 19.28 -26.74
CA SER A 89 -1.43 19.20 -25.46
C SER A 89 -0.10 18.56 -25.79
N THR A 90 0.99 19.27 -25.54
CA THR A 90 2.30 18.63 -25.54
C THR A 90 2.23 17.56 -24.47
N ALA A 91 2.01 16.31 -24.89
CA ALA A 91 1.93 15.17 -24.00
C ALA A 91 3.19 15.17 -23.14
N LEU A 92 3.02 15.01 -21.82
CA LEU A 92 4.15 14.94 -20.90
C LEU A 92 5.09 13.82 -21.36
N SER A 93 6.39 14.12 -21.42
CA SER A 93 7.40 13.12 -21.76
C SER A 93 7.35 11.98 -20.74
N VAL A 94 7.21 10.74 -21.19
CA VAL A 94 7.13 9.58 -20.29
C VAL A 94 8.53 9.23 -19.77
N ILE A 95 8.68 9.09 -18.46
CA ILE A 95 9.87 8.48 -17.84
C ILE A 95 9.75 6.96 -17.95
N ALA A 96 10.57 6.36 -18.80
CA ALA A 96 10.54 4.94 -19.08
C ALA A 96 11.95 4.33 -19.09
N PRO A 97 12.10 3.03 -18.75
CA PRO A 97 13.37 2.33 -18.87
C PRO A 97 13.83 2.25 -20.32
N SER A 98 15.12 2.46 -20.53
CA SER A 98 15.80 2.23 -21.81
C SER A 98 16.45 0.85 -21.92
N GLY A 99 16.36 0.04 -20.86
CA GLY A 99 16.99 -1.27 -20.75
C GLY A 99 16.31 -2.16 -19.72
N SER A 100 17.05 -3.11 -19.16
CA SER A 100 16.56 -4.05 -18.16
C SER A 100 15.97 -3.34 -16.95
N VAL A 101 14.88 -3.89 -16.41
CA VAL A 101 14.21 -3.47 -15.17
C VAL A 101 14.45 -4.45 -14.02
N PHE A 102 15.36 -5.40 -14.23
CA PHE A 102 15.46 -6.55 -13.33
C PHE A 102 16.00 -6.18 -11.96
N TYR A 103 16.95 -5.25 -11.86
CA TYR A 103 17.51 -4.80 -10.58
C TYR A 103 17.10 -3.38 -10.26
N GLY A 104 16.46 -3.21 -9.11
CA GLY A 104 16.07 -1.92 -8.58
C GLY A 104 16.51 -1.69 -7.13
N MET A 105 16.25 -0.48 -6.67
CA MET A 105 16.46 -0.06 -5.30
C MET A 105 15.25 0.74 -4.82
N ASN A 106 14.93 0.62 -3.55
CA ASN A 106 13.90 1.44 -2.92
C ASN A 106 14.55 2.65 -2.28
N GLY A 107 13.89 3.80 -2.45
CA GLY A 107 14.22 5.00 -1.72
C GLY A 107 13.00 5.81 -1.35
N HIS A 108 13.25 6.90 -0.63
CA HIS A 108 12.21 7.77 -0.11
C HIS A 108 12.57 9.24 -0.39
N VAL A 109 12.57 9.62 -1.68
CA VAL A 109 12.94 10.98 -2.12
C VAL A 109 12.15 12.07 -1.39
N ASN A 110 10.92 11.77 -0.98
CA ASN A 110 10.05 12.69 -0.26
C ASN A 110 10.20 12.64 1.27
N ALA A 111 11.00 11.72 1.81
CA ALA A 111 11.26 11.63 3.24
C ALA A 111 12.29 12.64 3.74
N ALA A 112 12.25 12.85 5.07
CA ALA A 112 13.26 13.59 5.80
C ALA A 112 14.52 12.75 6.03
N GLY A 113 15.49 13.28 6.77
CA GLY A 113 16.70 12.54 7.16
C GLY A 113 17.66 12.37 5.97
N PRO A 114 18.16 11.16 5.67
CA PRO A 114 19.20 10.96 4.68
C PRO A 114 18.83 11.44 3.27
N TYR A 115 17.55 11.42 2.91
CA TYR A 115 17.05 11.93 1.61
C TYR A 115 16.91 13.46 1.55
N THR A 116 17.11 14.15 2.67
CA THR A 116 17.25 15.62 2.73
C THR A 116 18.72 16.04 2.74
N THR A 117 19.59 15.23 3.35
CA THR A 117 21.03 15.55 3.46
C THR A 117 21.83 15.07 2.25
N SER A 118 21.41 14.00 1.58
CA SER A 118 22.05 13.47 0.36
C SER A 118 21.41 14.09 -0.87
N THR A 119 22.23 14.60 -1.79
CA THR A 119 21.71 15.18 -3.04
C THR A 119 21.18 14.10 -3.99
N PRO A 120 20.27 14.45 -4.92
CA PRO A 120 19.84 13.52 -5.97
C PRO A 120 21.01 12.93 -6.79
N GLU A 121 22.06 13.71 -7.06
CA GLU A 121 23.25 13.25 -7.78
C GLU A 121 24.06 12.23 -6.98
N GLN A 122 24.14 12.40 -5.65
CA GLN A 122 24.76 11.43 -4.76
C GLN A 122 23.97 10.11 -4.74
N GLN A 123 22.64 10.18 -4.66
CA GLN A 123 21.77 9.01 -4.78
C GLN A 123 21.99 8.31 -6.13
N LEU A 124 21.99 9.06 -7.24
CA LEU A 124 22.24 8.52 -8.58
C LEU A 124 23.62 7.83 -8.66
N ALA A 125 24.67 8.44 -8.11
CA ALA A 125 26.00 7.85 -8.11
C ALA A 125 26.03 6.51 -7.37
N GLN A 126 25.30 6.38 -6.26
CA GLN A 126 25.18 5.13 -5.50
C GLN A 126 24.38 4.07 -6.27
N LEU A 127 23.26 4.46 -6.88
CA LEU A 127 22.45 3.57 -7.72
C LEU A 127 23.28 3.02 -8.90
N LYS A 128 24.07 3.88 -9.56
CA LYS A 128 24.99 3.46 -10.63
C LYS A 128 26.12 2.57 -10.13
N ASP A 129 26.68 2.85 -8.94
CA ASP A 129 27.73 2.02 -8.33
C ASP A 129 27.20 0.62 -7.97
N LEU A 130 25.92 0.50 -7.63
CA LEU A 130 25.24 -0.79 -7.41
C LEU A 130 24.90 -1.52 -8.72
N GLY A 131 24.79 -0.80 -9.84
CA GLY A 131 24.38 -1.35 -11.13
C GLY A 131 22.86 -1.54 -11.25
N VAL A 132 22.05 -0.83 -10.45
CA VAL A 132 20.59 -0.87 -10.55
C VAL A 132 20.07 0.14 -11.57
N THR A 133 18.94 -0.16 -12.20
CA THR A 133 18.33 0.66 -13.25
C THR A 133 16.92 1.13 -12.90
N LEU A 134 16.31 0.57 -11.86
CA LEU A 134 15.04 1.04 -11.30
C LEU A 134 15.22 1.70 -9.93
N TYR A 135 14.47 2.75 -9.68
CA TYR A 135 14.40 3.41 -8.38
C TYR A 135 12.94 3.70 -7.99
N ARG A 136 12.46 3.00 -6.96
CA ARG A 136 11.10 3.11 -6.44
C ARG A 136 11.04 4.19 -5.36
N SER A 137 10.08 5.10 -5.42
CA SER A 137 9.91 6.11 -4.36
C SER A 137 8.45 6.51 -4.14
N ASP A 138 8.11 6.76 -2.88
CA ASP A 138 6.76 7.16 -2.46
C ASP A 138 6.38 8.58 -2.88
N VAL A 139 5.08 8.78 -3.12
CA VAL A 139 4.44 10.08 -3.34
C VAL A 139 3.01 10.07 -2.80
N SER A 140 2.66 11.12 -2.04
CA SER A 140 1.32 11.29 -1.45
C SER A 140 0.75 12.70 -1.62
N THR A 141 1.50 13.60 -2.27
CA THR A 141 1.11 15.00 -2.46
C THR A 141 1.64 15.53 -3.80
N VAL A 142 1.03 16.60 -4.32
CA VAL A 142 1.49 17.29 -5.55
C VAL A 142 2.91 17.85 -5.39
N ALA A 143 3.23 18.45 -4.25
CA ALA A 143 4.58 18.94 -3.99
C ALA A 143 5.62 17.80 -3.99
N GLY A 144 5.26 16.64 -3.41
CA GLY A 144 6.10 15.46 -3.47
C GLY A 144 6.25 14.91 -4.90
N ALA A 145 5.19 14.97 -5.71
CA ALA A 145 5.24 14.59 -7.12
C ALA A 145 6.19 15.51 -7.92
N GLN A 146 6.17 16.82 -7.68
CA GLN A 146 7.07 17.78 -8.33
C GLN A 146 8.54 17.54 -7.95
N LYS A 147 8.81 17.25 -6.67
CA LYS A 147 10.15 16.88 -6.21
C LYS A 147 10.61 15.59 -6.89
N LEU A 148 9.76 14.56 -6.89
CA LEU A 148 10.08 13.27 -7.50
C LEU A 148 10.27 13.38 -9.02
N ALA A 149 9.49 14.20 -9.71
CA ALA A 149 9.62 14.46 -11.14
C ALA A 149 10.98 15.07 -11.48
N SER A 150 11.44 16.06 -10.71
CA SER A 150 12.78 16.66 -10.89
C SER A 150 13.89 15.61 -10.75
N VAL A 151 13.80 14.73 -9.75
CA VAL A 151 14.76 13.65 -9.54
C VAL A 151 14.68 12.62 -10.69
N ALA A 152 13.47 12.24 -11.09
CA ALA A 152 13.23 11.27 -12.15
C ALA A 152 13.80 11.73 -13.50
N GLN A 153 13.57 12.98 -13.86
CA GLN A 153 14.09 13.58 -15.10
C GLN A 153 15.62 13.62 -15.11
N MET A 154 16.24 13.94 -13.98
CA MET A 154 17.70 13.94 -13.84
C MET A 154 18.27 12.51 -13.95
N MET A 155 17.70 11.55 -13.22
CA MET A 155 18.19 10.17 -13.19
C MET A 155 17.98 9.44 -14.53
N ALA A 156 16.88 9.71 -15.23
CA ALA A 156 16.57 9.11 -16.52
C ALA A 156 17.65 9.39 -17.58
N GLN A 157 18.28 10.58 -17.55
CA GLN A 157 19.41 10.93 -18.43
C GLN A 157 20.65 10.05 -18.21
N SER A 158 20.72 9.38 -17.06
CA SER A 158 21.83 8.53 -16.67
C SER A 158 21.48 7.03 -16.62
N GLY A 159 20.34 6.64 -17.19
CA GLY A 159 19.91 5.24 -17.31
C GLY A 159 19.24 4.66 -16.06
N VAL A 160 18.91 5.47 -15.07
CA VAL A 160 18.12 5.06 -13.90
C VAL A 160 16.71 5.59 -14.02
N THR A 161 15.74 4.69 -14.07
CA THR A 161 14.32 5.02 -14.20
C THR A 161 13.67 5.05 -12.83
N VAL A 162 13.14 6.21 -12.47
CA VAL A 162 12.37 6.40 -11.24
C VAL A 162 10.89 6.13 -11.54
N TYR A 163 10.19 5.44 -10.65
CA TYR A 163 8.74 5.31 -10.72
C TYR A 163 8.06 5.59 -9.37
N PRO A 164 6.85 6.20 -9.37
CA PRO A 164 6.16 6.59 -8.16
C PRO A 164 5.35 5.44 -7.54
N VAL A 165 5.34 5.42 -6.21
CA VAL A 165 4.35 4.68 -5.39
C VAL A 165 3.34 5.67 -4.84
N LEU A 166 2.12 5.64 -5.34
CA LEU A 166 1.04 6.54 -4.91
C LEU A 166 0.47 6.03 -3.60
N LEU A 167 0.69 6.79 -2.53
CA LEU A 167 0.23 6.46 -1.18
C LEU A 167 -1.01 7.27 -0.81
N GLN A 168 -2.02 6.56 -0.30
CA GLN A 168 -3.24 7.12 0.24
C GLN A 168 -3.56 6.43 1.58
N GLN A 169 -4.14 7.17 2.52
CA GLN A 169 -4.57 6.66 3.82
C GLN A 169 -5.88 5.86 3.71
N LEU A 170 -6.23 5.07 4.73
CA LEU A 170 -7.52 4.36 4.79
C LEU A 170 -8.57 5.06 5.67
N ASN A 171 -8.39 6.34 6.02
CA ASN A 171 -9.32 7.07 6.87
C ASN A 171 -10.48 7.68 6.07
N PHE A 172 -11.42 6.85 5.66
CA PHE A 172 -12.61 7.24 4.91
C PHE A 172 -13.88 6.62 5.50
N PRO A 173 -15.05 7.27 5.36
CA PRO A 173 -16.31 6.73 5.88
C PRO A 173 -16.82 5.52 5.08
N ASP A 174 -16.48 5.40 3.80
CA ASP A 174 -16.94 4.35 2.90
C ASP A 174 -16.04 4.19 1.65
N GLU A 175 -16.27 3.13 0.89
CA GLU A 175 -15.55 2.81 -0.36
C GLU A 175 -15.63 3.93 -1.41
N ASN A 176 -16.79 4.58 -1.55
CA ASN A 176 -16.99 5.60 -2.58
C ASN A 176 -16.20 6.88 -2.24
N SER A 177 -16.21 7.29 -0.98
CA SER A 177 -15.44 8.42 -0.47
C SER A 177 -13.94 8.18 -0.66
N ALA A 178 -13.48 6.97 -0.35
CA ALA A 178 -12.11 6.53 -0.60
C ALA A 178 -11.75 6.59 -2.10
N TYR A 179 -12.64 6.07 -2.96
CA TYR A 179 -12.49 6.11 -4.41
C TYR A 179 -12.33 7.53 -4.95
N GLN A 180 -13.24 8.44 -4.60
CA GLN A 180 -13.23 9.81 -5.14
C GLN A 180 -11.98 10.60 -4.69
N ALA A 181 -11.58 10.44 -3.43
CA ALA A 181 -10.37 11.06 -2.90
C ALA A 181 -9.10 10.54 -3.58
N SER A 182 -9.00 9.21 -3.75
CA SER A 182 -7.88 8.57 -4.46
C SER A 182 -7.83 8.92 -5.94
N TYR A 183 -8.98 8.96 -6.62
CA TYR A 183 -9.07 9.39 -8.00
C TYR A 183 -8.51 10.79 -8.18
N THR A 184 -8.97 11.73 -7.34
CA THR A 184 -8.52 13.12 -7.38
C THR A 184 -7.01 13.23 -7.11
N LEU A 185 -6.52 12.53 -6.07
CA LEU A 185 -5.08 12.53 -5.74
C LEU A 185 -4.23 12.01 -6.89
N ALA A 186 -4.62 10.87 -7.49
CA ALA A 186 -3.91 10.28 -8.59
C ALA A 186 -3.89 11.21 -9.82
N GLN A 187 -5.02 11.82 -10.19
CA GLN A 187 -5.03 12.81 -11.26
C GLN A 187 -4.04 13.96 -11.00
N GLN A 188 -4.05 14.51 -9.79
CA GLN A 188 -3.16 15.61 -9.43
C GLN A 188 -1.68 15.22 -9.49
N ILE A 189 -1.32 14.01 -9.06
CA ILE A 189 0.06 13.49 -9.12
C ILE A 189 0.48 13.22 -10.57
N VAL A 190 -0.36 12.53 -11.36
CA VAL A 190 -0.01 12.12 -12.73
C VAL A 190 0.07 13.32 -13.68
N ASN A 191 -0.71 14.37 -13.45
CA ASN A 191 -0.59 15.63 -14.20
C ASN A 191 0.76 16.34 -14.01
N VAL A 192 1.57 15.96 -13.02
CA VAL A 192 2.92 16.50 -12.84
C VAL A 192 3.92 15.85 -13.80
N GLN A 193 3.85 14.52 -13.96
CA GLN A 193 4.84 13.75 -14.72
C GLN A 193 4.26 12.39 -15.12
N HIS A 194 4.45 12.01 -16.38
CA HIS A 194 4.10 10.68 -16.88
C HIS A 194 5.24 9.67 -16.64
N TYR A 195 4.90 8.45 -16.23
CA TYR A 195 5.83 7.37 -15.93
C TYR A 195 5.38 6.09 -16.62
N ALA A 196 6.33 5.24 -17.01
CA ALA A 196 6.01 3.93 -17.57
C ALA A 196 5.24 3.04 -16.58
N TYR A 197 5.51 3.20 -15.27
CA TYR A 197 4.93 2.43 -14.19
C TYR A 197 4.41 3.35 -13.09
N TYR A 198 3.28 2.97 -12.50
CA TYR A 198 2.70 3.57 -11.32
C TYR A 198 2.36 2.46 -10.35
N GLU A 199 2.97 2.47 -9.17
CA GLU A 199 2.56 1.59 -8.10
C GLU A 199 1.42 2.24 -7.31
N VAL A 200 0.37 1.47 -7.06
CA VAL A 200 -0.76 1.92 -6.26
C VAL A 200 -0.69 1.26 -4.88
N THR A 201 -0.54 2.09 -3.85
CA THR A 201 -0.46 1.70 -2.44
C THR A 201 0.80 0.92 -2.05
N ASN A 202 0.97 0.63 -0.75
CA ASN A 202 2.11 -0.09 -0.19
C ASN A 202 1.64 -0.91 1.02
N GLU A 203 1.61 -2.24 0.91
CA GLU A 203 1.21 -3.18 1.98
C GLU A 203 -0.12 -2.83 2.69
N LEU A 204 -1.23 -2.72 1.97
CA LEU A 204 -2.53 -2.49 2.63
C LEU A 204 -3.09 -3.72 3.34
N ALA A 205 -2.71 -4.94 2.93
CA ALA A 205 -3.26 -6.15 3.50
C ALA A 205 -3.11 -6.26 5.02
N PRO A 206 -1.90 -6.05 5.61
CA PRO A 206 -1.73 -6.03 7.07
C PRO A 206 -2.66 -5.07 7.83
N GLU A 207 -2.99 -3.91 7.25
CA GLU A 207 -3.84 -2.90 7.93
C GLU A 207 -5.27 -3.39 8.16
N CYS A 208 -5.74 -4.30 7.30
CA CYS A 208 -7.10 -4.80 7.33
C CYS A 208 -7.26 -6.17 8.00
N LEU A 209 -6.22 -6.75 8.59
CA LEU A 209 -6.30 -8.06 9.23
C LEU A 209 -7.12 -8.06 10.53
N VAL A 210 -7.72 -9.21 10.84
CA VAL A 210 -8.37 -9.53 12.10
C VAL A 210 -7.42 -10.38 12.95
N GLY A 211 -6.55 -9.70 13.69
CA GLY A 211 -5.59 -10.35 14.59
C GLY A 211 -4.32 -10.84 13.88
N TRP A 212 -3.63 -11.80 14.52
CA TRP A 212 -2.37 -12.37 14.05
C TRP A 212 -2.61 -13.62 13.22
N VAL A 213 -2.95 -13.40 11.95
CA VAL A 213 -3.31 -14.45 11.00
C VAL A 213 -2.42 -14.41 9.77
N ASP A 214 -2.39 -15.52 9.03
CA ASP A 214 -1.57 -15.63 7.82
C ASP A 214 -2.08 -14.67 6.72
N GLY A 215 -3.37 -14.31 6.73
CA GLY A 215 -3.97 -13.38 5.76
C GLY A 215 -4.24 -14.03 4.41
N VAL A 216 -4.54 -15.32 4.38
CA VAL A 216 -4.81 -16.06 3.13
C VAL A 216 -6.32 -16.19 2.89
N ASN A 217 -7.12 -16.22 3.95
CA ASN A 217 -8.57 -16.41 3.84
C ASN A 217 -9.30 -15.06 3.82
N SER A 218 -10.47 -15.01 3.18
CA SER A 218 -11.30 -13.80 3.18
C SER A 218 -11.71 -13.37 4.60
N THR A 219 -11.94 -14.33 5.48
CA THR A 219 -12.30 -14.12 6.89
C THR A 219 -11.15 -13.58 7.75
N ASP A 220 -9.93 -13.56 7.24
CA ASP A 220 -8.78 -12.98 7.92
C ASP A 220 -8.81 -11.43 7.89
N TYR A 221 -9.75 -10.84 7.14
CA TYR A 221 -9.84 -9.40 6.90
C TYR A 221 -11.14 -8.79 7.43
N LYS A 222 -11.05 -7.54 7.89
CA LYS A 222 -12.20 -6.70 8.25
C LYS A 222 -12.89 -6.22 6.97
N ASN A 223 -14.20 -6.45 6.87
CA ASN A 223 -14.96 -6.14 5.65
C ASN A 223 -14.98 -4.63 5.32
N ASP A 224 -15.19 -3.79 6.32
CA ASP A 224 -15.20 -2.32 6.19
C ASP A 224 -13.83 -1.78 5.73
N CYS A 225 -12.74 -2.23 6.36
CA CYS A 225 -11.39 -1.86 5.96
C CYS A 225 -11.07 -2.32 4.53
N PHE A 226 -11.43 -3.55 4.17
CA PHE A 226 -11.23 -4.08 2.82
C PHE A 226 -11.99 -3.24 1.77
N GLN A 227 -13.23 -2.84 2.05
CA GLN A 227 -14.00 -1.98 1.15
C GLN A 227 -13.35 -0.62 0.93
N ILE A 228 -12.82 -0.01 2.00
CA ILE A 228 -12.07 1.25 1.90
C ILE A 228 -10.78 1.05 1.09
N ALA A 229 -10.01 -0.01 1.35
CA ALA A 229 -8.79 -0.33 0.60
C ALA A 229 -9.09 -0.56 -0.90
N ARG A 230 -10.17 -1.30 -1.21
CA ARG A 230 -10.67 -1.49 -2.59
C ARG A 230 -11.00 -0.15 -3.24
N GLY A 231 -11.71 0.73 -2.53
CA GLY A 231 -12.01 2.09 -2.97
C GLY A 231 -10.74 2.89 -3.29
N VAL A 232 -9.76 2.87 -2.38
CA VAL A 232 -8.47 3.54 -2.57
C VAL A 232 -7.77 3.05 -3.84
N ILE A 233 -7.59 1.73 -3.98
CA ILE A 233 -6.88 1.13 -5.11
C ILE A 233 -7.60 1.46 -6.42
N ARG A 234 -8.92 1.24 -6.48
CA ARG A 234 -9.72 1.55 -7.68
C ARG A 234 -9.65 3.03 -8.06
N GLY A 235 -9.74 3.92 -7.06
CA GLY A 235 -9.66 5.36 -7.27
C GLY A 235 -8.30 5.75 -7.85
N LEU A 236 -7.20 5.27 -7.26
CA LEU A 236 -5.85 5.56 -7.75
C LEU A 236 -5.67 5.10 -9.21
N ILE A 237 -6.07 3.86 -9.51
CA ILE A 237 -5.99 3.30 -10.86
C ILE A 237 -6.80 4.14 -11.86
N ALA A 238 -8.07 4.45 -11.54
CA ALA A 238 -8.92 5.24 -12.42
C ALA A 238 -8.38 6.66 -12.62
N GLY A 239 -7.85 7.28 -11.56
CA GLY A 239 -7.23 8.61 -11.63
C GLY A 239 -6.00 8.62 -12.53
N ILE A 240 -5.10 7.63 -12.38
CA ILE A 240 -3.95 7.45 -13.27
C ILE A 240 -4.42 7.31 -14.71
N LYS A 241 -5.32 6.35 -14.98
CA LYS A 241 -5.77 6.04 -16.34
C LYS A 241 -6.55 7.17 -17.01
N SER A 242 -7.13 8.09 -16.24
CA SER A 242 -7.80 9.27 -16.79
C SER A 242 -6.82 10.32 -17.37
N VAL A 243 -5.56 10.32 -16.92
CA VAL A 243 -4.53 11.29 -17.34
C VAL A 243 -3.47 10.61 -18.22
N ASP A 244 -3.01 9.43 -17.81
CA ASP A 244 -2.08 8.58 -18.56
C ASP A 244 -2.68 7.18 -18.79
N PRO A 245 -3.46 6.99 -19.87
CA PRO A 245 -4.03 5.69 -20.21
C PRO A 245 -2.97 4.60 -20.46
N ALA A 246 -1.76 4.97 -20.88
CA ALA A 246 -0.68 4.06 -21.25
C ALA A 246 0.14 3.58 -20.04
N GLY A 247 0.21 4.39 -18.97
CA GLY A 247 0.95 4.08 -17.75
C GLY A 247 0.56 2.73 -17.13
N LYS A 248 1.55 1.89 -16.82
CA LYS A 248 1.33 0.54 -16.30
C LYS A 248 1.05 0.55 -14.80
N ILE A 249 0.06 -0.24 -14.38
CA ILE A 249 -0.33 -0.35 -12.97
C ILE A 249 0.41 -1.51 -12.32
N VAL A 250 1.22 -1.18 -11.32
CA VAL A 250 1.79 -2.13 -10.36
C VAL A 250 0.88 -2.13 -9.15
N ILE A 251 0.22 -3.24 -8.81
CA ILE A 251 -0.61 -3.30 -7.60
C ILE A 251 0.29 -3.59 -6.39
N GLY A 252 0.16 -2.73 -5.37
CA GLY A 252 1.14 -2.52 -4.32
C GLY A 252 1.58 -3.78 -3.61
N GLY A 253 2.89 -3.86 -3.37
CA GLY A 253 3.57 -5.01 -2.81
C GLY A 253 3.07 -5.34 -1.42
N ASN A 254 2.02 -6.15 -1.32
CA ASN A 254 1.69 -6.83 -0.09
C ASN A 254 2.86 -7.72 0.32
N THR A 255 2.85 -8.16 1.57
CA THR A 255 4.02 -8.80 2.17
C THR A 255 3.64 -10.13 2.79
N TRP A 256 4.67 -10.96 2.99
CA TRP A 256 4.54 -12.26 3.63
C TRP A 256 3.50 -13.14 2.94
N MET A 257 2.50 -13.64 3.68
CA MET A 257 1.49 -14.57 3.17
C MET A 257 0.11 -13.93 3.03
N HIS A 258 0.02 -12.60 3.12
CA HIS A 258 -1.23 -11.85 3.12
C HIS A 258 -1.91 -11.75 1.74
N LEU A 259 -2.08 -12.91 1.10
CA LEU A 259 -2.55 -13.13 -0.26
C LEU A 259 -4.05 -12.84 -0.44
N GLY A 260 -4.83 -12.95 0.63
CA GLY A 260 -6.29 -12.92 0.56
C GLY A 260 -6.83 -11.61 0.02
N LEU A 261 -6.17 -10.48 0.33
CA LEU A 261 -6.57 -9.17 -0.19
C LEU A 261 -6.54 -9.15 -1.72
N ASP A 262 -5.41 -9.47 -2.34
CA ASP A 262 -5.26 -9.42 -3.80
C ASP A 262 -6.14 -10.45 -4.52
N VAL A 263 -6.30 -11.64 -3.94
CA VAL A 263 -7.20 -12.68 -4.46
C VAL A 263 -8.65 -12.19 -4.48
N MET A 264 -9.11 -11.54 -3.39
CA MET A 264 -10.47 -10.99 -3.33
C MET A 264 -10.66 -9.83 -4.33
N LEU A 265 -9.67 -8.94 -4.45
CA LEU A 265 -9.70 -7.84 -5.42
C LEU A 265 -9.76 -8.35 -6.87
N ALA A 266 -8.98 -9.38 -7.22
CA ALA A 266 -8.99 -10.00 -8.55
C ALA A 266 -10.35 -10.65 -8.87
N ASN A 267 -10.95 -11.33 -7.89
CA ASN A 267 -12.16 -12.12 -8.09
C ASN A 267 -13.47 -11.33 -7.92
N GLY A 268 -13.42 -10.08 -7.47
CA GLY A 268 -14.63 -9.31 -7.16
C GLY A 268 -15.42 -9.91 -5.99
N THR A 269 -14.70 -10.51 -5.03
CA THR A 269 -15.25 -11.01 -3.76
C THR A 269 -14.82 -10.11 -2.60
N GLN A 270 -15.36 -10.33 -1.41
CA GLN A 270 -14.97 -9.58 -0.22
C GLN A 270 -15.14 -10.41 1.08
N PRO A 271 -14.66 -9.93 2.24
CA PRO A 271 -14.62 -10.70 3.48
C PRO A 271 -15.94 -11.28 3.99
N ASP A 272 -17.07 -10.62 3.72
CA ASP A 272 -18.41 -11.11 4.10
C ASP A 272 -18.93 -12.30 3.25
N GLY A 273 -18.12 -12.78 2.29
CA GLY A 273 -18.44 -13.91 1.42
C GLY A 273 -19.30 -13.54 0.21
N THR A 274 -19.68 -12.28 0.04
CA THR A 274 -20.41 -11.83 -1.14
C THR A 274 -19.49 -11.69 -2.36
N SER A 275 -20.08 -11.78 -3.55
CA SER A 275 -19.40 -11.68 -4.85
C SER A 275 -20.15 -10.72 -5.78
N GLY A 276 -19.60 -10.46 -6.97
CA GLY A 276 -20.16 -9.49 -7.93
C GLY A 276 -19.71 -8.06 -7.69
N HIS A 277 -18.71 -7.86 -6.82
CA HIS A 277 -18.08 -6.56 -6.63
C HIS A 277 -17.15 -6.23 -7.80
N PRO A 278 -16.79 -4.94 -7.99
CA PRO A 278 -15.87 -4.56 -9.04
C PRO A 278 -14.52 -5.26 -8.88
N ALA A 279 -14.23 -6.19 -9.79
CA ALA A 279 -12.91 -6.81 -9.90
C ALA A 279 -11.87 -5.78 -10.32
N ILE A 280 -10.69 -5.83 -9.73
CA ILE A 280 -9.58 -4.95 -10.06
C ILE A 280 -8.68 -5.64 -11.07
N THR A 281 -8.28 -4.90 -12.10
CA THR A 281 -7.28 -5.34 -13.07
C THR A 281 -6.05 -4.44 -13.01
N TRP A 282 -4.88 -5.05 -13.09
CA TRP A 282 -3.58 -4.37 -13.12
C TRP A 282 -2.64 -5.02 -14.13
N ASP A 283 -1.46 -4.44 -14.30
CA ASP A 283 -0.45 -4.91 -15.25
C ASP A 283 0.60 -5.81 -14.58
N ILE A 284 1.05 -5.48 -13.37
CA ILE A 284 2.14 -6.17 -12.65
C ILE A 284 1.73 -6.42 -11.18
N THR A 285 1.97 -7.63 -10.69
CA THR A 285 1.80 -7.96 -9.26
C THR A 285 3.11 -7.71 -8.53
N ALA A 286 3.12 -6.75 -7.61
CA ALA A 286 4.26 -6.53 -6.74
C ALA A 286 4.13 -7.35 -5.43
N TRP A 287 5.26 -7.68 -4.81
CA TRP A 287 5.29 -8.34 -3.49
C TRP A 287 6.56 -7.96 -2.72
N HIS A 288 6.44 -7.86 -1.41
CA HIS A 288 7.55 -7.58 -0.51
C HIS A 288 8.00 -8.86 0.20
N TRP A 289 9.31 -9.08 0.23
CA TRP A 289 9.92 -10.25 0.84
C TRP A 289 11.09 -9.88 1.75
N TYR A 290 10.99 -10.28 3.02
CA TYR A 290 11.96 -9.94 4.06
C TYR A 290 12.65 -11.16 4.65
N SER A 291 13.84 -10.96 5.22
CA SER A 291 14.77 -12.02 5.64
C SER A 291 14.21 -13.10 6.58
N GLU A 292 13.20 -12.76 7.37
CA GLU A 292 12.51 -13.65 8.32
C GLU A 292 11.41 -14.50 7.68
N GLN A 293 10.98 -14.15 6.46
CA GLN A 293 9.81 -14.75 5.81
C GLN A 293 10.14 -16.09 5.14
N GLY A 294 11.43 -16.44 5.04
CA GLY A 294 11.89 -17.76 4.60
C GLY A 294 11.79 -17.98 3.09
N ASP A 295 11.46 -19.22 2.71
CA ASP A 295 11.32 -19.62 1.31
C ASP A 295 9.94 -19.22 0.77
N ILE A 296 9.89 -18.33 -0.22
CA ILE A 296 8.64 -17.85 -0.83
C ILE A 296 7.83 -18.95 -1.55
N THR A 297 8.47 -20.08 -1.89
CA THR A 297 7.79 -21.25 -2.46
C THR A 297 7.16 -22.14 -1.39
N HIS A 298 7.51 -21.93 -0.13
CA HIS A 298 7.03 -22.70 1.02
C HIS A 298 7.08 -21.87 2.32
N ALA A 299 6.39 -20.73 2.33
CA ALA A 299 6.38 -19.82 3.46
C ALA A 299 5.42 -20.32 4.53
N CYS A 300 5.83 -20.34 5.79
CA CYS A 300 5.05 -20.93 6.88
C CYS A 300 4.67 -19.91 7.97
N GLY A 301 3.41 -19.94 8.36
CA GLY A 301 2.85 -19.29 9.56
C GLY A 301 2.04 -20.32 10.35
N THR A 302 0.72 -20.18 10.36
CA THR A 302 -0.20 -21.22 10.87
C THR A 302 -0.20 -22.44 9.96
N LEU A 303 -0.20 -22.22 8.64
CA LEU A 303 0.04 -23.23 7.61
C LEU A 303 1.21 -22.79 6.72
N CYS A 304 1.58 -23.64 5.75
CA CYS A 304 2.60 -23.32 4.76
C CYS A 304 1.97 -23.11 3.38
N TYR A 305 2.46 -22.10 2.65
CA TYR A 305 1.89 -21.68 1.37
C TYR A 305 2.98 -21.48 0.33
N ASN A 306 2.65 -21.82 -0.92
CA ASN A 306 3.42 -21.38 -2.08
C ASN A 306 2.95 -19.96 -2.45
N VAL A 307 3.57 -18.96 -1.83
CA VAL A 307 3.22 -17.54 -2.03
C VAL A 307 3.44 -17.17 -3.49
N ILE A 308 4.65 -17.40 -4.02
CA ILE A 308 4.99 -17.03 -5.40
C ILE A 308 4.12 -17.77 -6.44
N GLY A 309 3.72 -19.02 -6.17
CA GLY A 309 2.79 -19.76 -7.01
C GLY A 309 1.38 -19.16 -7.02
N THR A 310 0.92 -18.64 -5.86
CA THR A 310 -0.34 -17.92 -5.78
C THR A 310 -0.27 -16.63 -6.59
N LEU A 311 0.83 -15.87 -6.48
CA LEU A 311 1.04 -14.66 -7.27
C LEU A 311 1.07 -14.95 -8.77
N GLN A 312 1.73 -16.04 -9.19
CA GLN A 312 1.74 -16.49 -10.59
C GLN A 312 0.34 -16.80 -11.11
N SER A 313 -0.54 -17.37 -10.26
CA SER A 313 -1.92 -17.71 -10.65
C SER A 313 -2.78 -16.49 -11.01
N LEU A 314 -2.38 -15.29 -10.59
CA LEU A 314 -3.02 -14.03 -10.98
C LEU A 314 -2.74 -13.65 -12.45
N GLY A 315 -1.86 -14.39 -13.14
CA GLY A 315 -1.61 -14.27 -14.57
C GLY A 315 -0.86 -12.99 -14.97
N LYS A 316 -0.13 -12.38 -14.04
CA LYS A 316 0.66 -11.15 -14.24
C LYS A 316 2.14 -11.41 -14.05
N PRO A 317 3.02 -10.62 -14.68
CA PRO A 317 4.41 -10.51 -14.25
C PRO A 317 4.52 -10.19 -12.77
N ILE A 318 5.57 -10.71 -12.14
CA ILE A 318 5.83 -10.53 -10.71
C ILE A 318 7.04 -9.63 -10.51
N TRP A 319 6.89 -8.61 -9.69
CA TRP A 319 8.00 -7.81 -9.17
C TRP A 319 8.14 -8.07 -7.69
N ILE A 320 9.32 -8.50 -7.24
CA ILE A 320 9.65 -8.45 -5.81
C ILE A 320 10.24 -7.07 -5.58
N ASN A 321 9.37 -6.08 -5.37
CA ASN A 321 9.74 -4.66 -5.30
C ASN A 321 10.19 -4.22 -3.90
N GLU A 322 10.26 -5.15 -2.94
CA GLU A 322 11.06 -5.04 -1.72
C GLU A 322 11.72 -6.38 -1.42
N VAL A 323 13.06 -6.44 -1.51
CA VAL A 323 13.90 -7.54 -1.00
C VAL A 323 14.71 -6.96 0.15
N GLY A 324 14.30 -7.25 1.39
CA GLY A 324 14.76 -6.49 2.56
C GLY A 324 15.37 -7.33 3.68
N MET A 325 16.48 -6.86 4.26
CA MET A 325 16.99 -7.42 5.52
C MET A 325 16.28 -6.77 6.70
N ARG A 326 15.78 -7.57 7.65
CA ARG A 326 15.25 -7.00 8.89
C ARG A 326 16.37 -6.49 9.80
N PRO A 327 16.15 -5.36 10.50
CA PRO A 327 17.08 -4.86 11.52
C PRO A 327 17.41 -5.85 12.64
N ASN A 328 16.48 -6.74 12.96
CA ASN A 328 16.61 -7.75 14.02
C ASN A 328 17.16 -9.10 13.52
N PHE A 329 17.77 -9.13 12.33
CA PHE A 329 18.39 -10.35 11.79
C PHE A 329 19.35 -10.98 12.81
N PRO A 330 19.23 -12.29 13.11
CA PRO A 330 20.09 -12.96 14.07
C PRO A 330 21.46 -13.24 13.45
N GLY A 331 22.39 -12.28 13.55
CA GLY A 331 23.76 -12.46 13.06
C GLY A 331 24.58 -11.17 13.02
N THR A 332 25.82 -11.28 12.57
CA THR A 332 26.68 -10.13 12.27
C THR A 332 26.25 -9.44 10.98
N ALA A 333 26.74 -8.22 10.75
CA ALA A 333 26.47 -7.51 9.51
C ALA A 333 26.98 -8.26 8.25
N ASP A 334 28.09 -9.00 8.37
CA ASP A 334 28.61 -9.82 7.25
C ASP A 334 27.75 -11.07 7.01
N GLN A 335 27.19 -11.66 8.06
CA GLN A 335 26.22 -12.74 7.93
C GLN A 335 24.92 -12.25 7.26
N ALA A 336 24.44 -11.06 7.64
CA ALA A 336 23.31 -10.42 6.99
C ALA A 336 23.59 -10.13 5.50
N ALA A 337 24.79 -9.64 5.17
CA ALA A 337 25.20 -9.39 3.79
C ALA A 337 25.26 -10.67 2.96
N THR A 338 25.82 -11.75 3.53
CA THR A 338 25.86 -13.07 2.88
C THR A 338 24.44 -13.62 2.66
N PHE A 339 23.56 -13.49 3.65
CA PHE A 339 22.17 -13.93 3.56
C PHE A 339 21.40 -13.16 2.49
N MET A 340 21.57 -11.83 2.42
CA MET A 340 20.96 -11.00 1.38
C MET A 340 21.31 -11.49 -0.03
N ALA A 341 22.61 -11.70 -0.30
CA ALA A 341 23.07 -12.11 -1.63
C ALA A 341 22.61 -13.53 -1.98
N ASN A 342 22.75 -14.49 -1.07
CA ASN A 342 22.54 -15.90 -1.39
C ASN A 342 21.08 -16.34 -1.16
N ASN A 343 20.56 -16.09 0.04
CA ASN A 343 19.29 -16.65 0.49
C ASN A 343 18.08 -15.78 0.13
N MET A 344 18.30 -14.50 -0.18
CA MET A 344 17.24 -13.62 -0.67
C MET A 344 17.35 -13.44 -2.19
N MET A 345 18.29 -12.61 -2.65
CA MET A 345 18.39 -12.29 -4.07
C MET A 345 18.72 -13.53 -4.92
N GLY A 346 19.67 -14.37 -4.48
CA GLY A 346 20.05 -15.59 -5.18
C GLY A 346 18.91 -16.61 -5.29
N ALA A 347 18.17 -16.84 -4.21
CA ALA A 347 17.02 -17.74 -4.21
C ALA A 347 15.91 -17.25 -5.15
N LEU A 348 15.57 -15.96 -5.09
CA LEU A 348 14.57 -15.35 -5.98
C LEU A 348 15.02 -15.37 -7.45
N LEU A 349 16.31 -15.10 -7.72
CA LEU A 349 16.88 -15.17 -9.07
C LEU A 349 16.80 -16.58 -9.66
N ALA A 350 17.02 -17.61 -8.84
CA ALA A 350 17.00 -19.01 -9.29
C ALA A 350 15.60 -19.45 -9.75
N ILE A 351 14.55 -18.94 -9.11
CA ILE A 351 13.15 -19.27 -9.46
C ILE A 351 12.52 -18.27 -10.44
N ALA A 352 13.19 -17.17 -10.76
CA ALA A 352 12.63 -16.10 -11.59
C ALA A 352 12.06 -16.56 -12.94
N PRO A 353 12.74 -17.45 -13.72
CA PRO A 353 12.19 -17.94 -14.98
C PRO A 353 10.92 -18.79 -14.81
N GLN A 354 10.79 -19.52 -13.71
CA GLN A 354 9.65 -20.39 -13.44
C GLN A 354 8.38 -19.59 -13.11
N TYR A 355 8.53 -18.48 -12.39
CA TYR A 355 7.40 -17.69 -11.88
C TYR A 355 7.20 -16.36 -12.61
N ASN A 356 7.93 -16.09 -13.69
CA ASN A 356 7.90 -14.81 -14.41
C ASN A 356 8.20 -13.61 -13.49
N ILE A 357 9.22 -13.77 -12.65
CA ILE A 357 9.75 -12.65 -11.86
C ILE A 357 10.57 -11.77 -12.80
N GLN A 358 10.17 -10.50 -12.93
CA GLN A 358 10.77 -9.55 -13.87
C GLN A 358 11.57 -8.45 -13.17
N SER A 359 11.45 -8.32 -11.85
CA SER A 359 12.19 -7.31 -11.08
C SER A 359 12.42 -7.78 -9.65
N LEU A 360 13.63 -7.51 -9.14
CA LEU A 360 14.06 -7.61 -7.75
C LEU A 360 14.57 -6.23 -7.33
N GLN A 361 13.88 -5.59 -6.38
CA GLN A 361 14.21 -4.25 -5.92
C GLN A 361 14.55 -4.30 -4.44
N VAL A 362 15.78 -3.91 -4.11
CA VAL A 362 16.29 -4.05 -2.74
C VAL A 362 15.70 -2.98 -1.84
N TYR A 363 15.20 -3.38 -0.67
CA TYR A 363 14.77 -2.48 0.39
C TYR A 363 15.88 -2.35 1.44
N GLU A 364 16.44 -1.17 1.70
CA GLU A 364 16.29 0.11 0.99
C GLU A 364 17.67 0.80 0.89
N LEU A 365 17.76 1.97 0.24
CA LEU A 365 19.06 2.61 0.04
C LEU A 365 19.70 3.08 1.36
N TYR A 366 18.96 3.80 2.19
CA TYR A 366 19.45 4.39 3.44
C TYR A 366 18.69 3.85 4.65
N ASP A 367 19.39 3.66 5.77
CA ASP A 367 18.74 3.46 7.05
C ASP A 367 17.85 4.65 7.38
N ASP A 368 16.67 4.38 7.91
CA ASP A 368 15.78 5.41 8.39
C ASP A 368 16.40 6.15 9.61
N PRO A 369 16.05 7.43 9.84
CA PRO A 369 16.47 8.11 11.06
C PRO A 369 15.92 7.38 12.31
N PRO A 370 16.45 7.60 13.53
CA PRO A 370 16.04 6.86 14.73
C PRO A 370 14.54 6.88 15.10
N LYS A 371 13.74 7.77 14.48
CA LYS A 371 12.28 7.86 14.64
C LYS A 371 11.49 7.32 13.44
N GLY A 372 12.18 6.78 12.44
CA GLY A 372 11.60 6.13 11.27
C GLY A 372 11.33 4.65 11.53
N GLN A 373 11.27 3.88 10.46
CA GLN A 373 10.98 2.44 10.48
C GLN A 373 12.13 1.59 11.04
N GLY A 374 13.36 2.10 10.98
CA GLY A 374 14.55 1.46 11.56
C GLY A 374 15.68 1.29 10.55
N PRO A 375 16.79 0.64 10.93
CA PRO A 375 17.98 0.54 10.10
C PRO A 375 17.90 -0.59 9.06
N TYR A 376 16.95 -0.47 8.13
CA TYR A 376 16.70 -1.39 7.02
C TYR A 376 17.66 -1.22 5.84
N GLY A 377 18.25 -0.04 5.70
CA GLY A 377 19.01 0.32 4.53
C GLY A 377 20.26 -0.53 4.31
N ILE A 378 20.77 -0.51 3.09
CA ILE A 378 22.09 -1.04 2.77
C ILE A 378 23.21 -0.03 3.05
N MET A 379 22.85 1.22 3.35
CA MET A 379 23.74 2.27 3.84
C MET A 379 23.18 2.88 5.13
N LEU A 380 24.04 3.50 5.94
CA LEU A 380 23.61 4.19 7.15
C LEU A 380 22.82 5.48 6.83
N ASN A 381 22.16 6.01 7.84
CA ASN A 381 21.32 7.22 7.76
C ASN A 381 22.10 8.53 7.58
N ASP A 382 23.43 8.46 7.47
CA ASP A 382 24.29 9.58 7.08
C ASP A 382 24.32 9.78 5.55
N GLY A 383 23.77 8.84 4.78
CA GLY A 383 23.72 8.86 3.33
C GLY A 383 25.06 8.53 2.63
N VAL A 384 26.10 8.19 3.40
CA VAL A 384 27.48 8.03 2.90
C VAL A 384 28.06 6.68 3.27
N THR A 385 27.87 6.22 4.51
CA THR A 385 28.51 5.02 5.04
C THR A 385 27.81 3.76 4.54
N LYS A 386 28.52 2.95 3.75
CA LYS A 386 28.04 1.68 3.21
C LYS A 386 28.06 0.59 4.29
N LYS A 387 26.96 -0.17 4.44
CA LYS A 387 26.95 -1.40 5.26
C LYS A 387 27.50 -2.58 4.44
N PRO A 388 27.93 -3.69 5.05
CA PRO A 388 28.38 -4.88 4.32
C PRO A 388 27.38 -5.37 3.26
N THR A 389 26.07 -5.22 3.53
CA THR A 389 25.00 -5.55 2.58
C THR A 389 25.10 -4.79 1.26
N TYR A 390 25.56 -3.53 1.26
CA TYR A 390 25.79 -2.77 0.02
C TYR A 390 26.76 -3.48 -0.91
N THR A 391 27.90 -3.90 -0.36
CA THR A 391 28.94 -4.58 -1.13
C THR A 391 28.45 -5.93 -1.64
N ALA A 392 27.69 -6.67 -0.82
CA ALA A 392 27.11 -7.94 -1.23
C ALA A 392 26.10 -7.79 -2.37
N VAL A 393 25.19 -6.81 -2.29
CA VAL A 393 24.23 -6.49 -3.37
C VAL A 393 24.95 -6.09 -4.65
N LYS A 394 25.93 -5.17 -4.56
CA LYS A 394 26.74 -4.75 -5.71
C LYS A 394 27.42 -5.95 -6.40
N ASN A 395 28.09 -6.79 -5.62
CA ASN A 395 28.80 -7.95 -6.16
C ASN A 395 27.83 -8.98 -6.75
N PHE A 396 26.68 -9.19 -6.12
CA PHE A 396 25.64 -10.07 -6.64
C PHE A 396 25.14 -9.61 -8.01
N ILE A 397 24.80 -8.33 -8.17
CA ILE A 397 24.35 -7.76 -9.43
C ILE A 397 25.44 -7.86 -10.50
N ALA A 398 26.68 -7.50 -10.16
CA ALA A 398 27.81 -7.56 -11.10
C ALA A 398 28.10 -8.98 -11.62
N THR A 399 27.86 -10.01 -10.79
CA THR A 399 28.08 -11.42 -11.16
C THR A 399 26.85 -12.06 -11.82
N ASN A 400 25.69 -11.40 -11.78
CA ASN A 400 24.44 -11.88 -12.35
C ASN A 400 23.77 -10.82 -13.25
N PRO A 401 24.42 -10.33 -14.32
CA PRO A 401 23.84 -9.30 -15.17
C PRO A 401 22.53 -9.77 -15.83
N ARG A 402 21.63 -8.81 -16.07
CA ARG A 402 20.27 -9.02 -16.61
C ARG A 402 19.86 -7.94 -17.58
#